data_AF-A0A8T4UHR0-F1
#
_entry.id   AF-A0A8T4UHR0-F1
#
_cell.length_a   1.000
_cell.length_b   1.000
_cell.length_c   1.000
_cell.angle_alpha   90.00
_cell.angle_beta   90.00
_cell.angle_gamma   90.00
#
_symmetry.space_group_name_H-M   'P 1'
#
loop_
_entity.id
_entity.type
_entity.pdbx_description
1 polymer ?
#
loop_
_entity_poly.entity_id
_entity_poly.type
_entity_poly.pdbx_seq_one_letter_code
_entity_poly.pdbx_strand_id
1 'polypeptide(L)'
;MRLLRGRKGDLTLNTIVVAALVIIVLVVMVMIFTGRITFFNKGLGDTEKSCAGRGGKLCNNCAGSEIRDENNQIIFQNGKYCCQIIYSGAC
;
A
#
# COMPACT_ATOMS: atom_id res chain seq x y z
N MET A 1 -31.09 -1.24 47.72
CA MET A 1 -30.31 -0.58 46.65
C MET A 1 -28.85 -0.49 47.08
N ARG A 2 -27.96 -1.29 46.47
CA ARG A 2 -26.51 -1.21 46.73
C ARG A 2 -25.94 -0.07 45.90
N LEU A 3 -25.61 1.05 46.55
CA LEU A 3 -24.91 2.17 45.95
C LEU A 3 -23.48 1.73 45.60
N LEU A 4 -23.21 1.53 44.32
CA LEU A 4 -21.87 1.37 43.78
C LEU A 4 -21.14 2.70 43.93
N ARG A 5 -20.47 2.88 45.07
CA ARG A 5 -19.54 3.99 45.29
C ARG A 5 -18.33 3.77 44.39
N GLY A 6 -18.38 4.32 43.18
CA GLY A 6 -17.22 4.45 42.31
C GLY A 6 -16.14 5.21 43.07
N ARG A 7 -15.07 4.51 43.47
CA ARG A 7 -13.84 5.18 43.92
C ARG A 7 -13.37 5.97 42.70
N LYS A 8 -13.57 7.29 42.73
CA LYS A 8 -12.80 8.23 41.93
C LYS A 8 -11.36 8.04 42.41
N GLY A 9 -10.67 7.10 41.78
CA GLY A 9 -9.28 6.84 42.03
C GLY A 9 -8.56 8.14 41.76
N ASP A 10 -7.84 8.62 42.76
CA ASP A 10 -6.90 9.72 42.62
C ASP A 10 -5.92 9.30 41.52
N LEU A 11 -6.21 9.70 40.28
CA LEU A 11 -5.34 9.51 39.13
C LEU A 11 -4.14 10.40 39.41
N THR A 12 -3.19 9.85 40.15
CA THR A 12 -1.95 10.52 40.50
C THR A 12 -1.35 11.10 39.23
N LEU A 13 -0.91 12.36 39.28
CA LEU A 13 -0.32 13.09 38.14
C LEU A 13 0.66 12.23 37.32
N ASN A 14 1.39 11.35 38.00
CA ASN A 14 2.28 10.35 37.40
C ASN A 14 1.59 9.49 36.33
N THR A 15 0.38 8.99 36.57
CA THR A 15 -0.36 8.19 35.57
C THR A 15 -0.74 8.99 34.33
N ILE A 16 -1.07 10.28 34.48
CA ILE A 16 -1.38 11.16 33.35
C ILE A 16 -0.11 11.40 32.51
N VAL A 17 1.02 11.65 33.17
CA VAL A 17 2.31 11.86 32.50
C VAL A 17 2.75 10.61 31.73
N VAL A 18 2.64 9.43 32.33
CA VAL A 18 2.99 8.16 31.67
C VAL A 18 2.08 7.90 30.47
N ALA A 19 0.77 8.14 30.60
CA ALA A 19 -0.17 7.98 29.48
C ALA A 19 0.19 8.90 28.30
N ALA A 20 0.56 10.16 28.56
CA ALA A 20 0.97 11.10 27.52
C ALA A 20 2.27 10.65 26.80
N LEU A 21 3.26 10.17 27.55
CA LEU A 21 4.52 9.68 26.97
C LEU A 21 4.29 8.47 26.05
N VAL A 22 3.44 7.53 26.46
CA VAL A 22 3.12 6.34 25.65
C VAL A 22 2.47 6.75 24.33
N ILE A 23 1.54 7.70 24.35
CA ILE A 23 0.86 8.19 23.14
C ILE A 23 1.88 8.82 22.17
N ILE A 24 2.80 9.65 22.67
CA ILE A 24 3.83 10.29 21.83
C ILE A 24 4.72 9.24 21.17
N VAL A 25 5.20 8.25 21.93
CA VAL A 25 6.05 7.19 21.40
C VAL A 25 5.32 6.36 20.34
N LEU A 26 4.03 6.08 20.55
CA LEU A 26 3.20 5.37 19.58
C LEU A 26 3.09 6.14 18.25
N VAL A 27 2.83 7.44 18.31
CA VAL A 27 2.75 8.29 17.11
C VAL A 27 4.09 8.31 16.36
N VAL A 28 5.20 8.47 17.08
CA VAL A 28 6.54 8.48 16.47
C VAL A 28 6.88 7.14 15.82
N MET A 29 6.58 6.02 16.48
CA MET A 29 6.73 4.68 15.89
C MET A 29 5.94 4.53 14.60
N VAL A 30 4.65 4.92 14.61
CA VAL A 30 3.79 4.84 13.40
C VAL A 30 4.35 5.71 12.27
N MET A 31 4.82 6.92 12.55
CA MET A 31 5.42 7.80 11.54
C MET A 31 6.67 7.19 10.89
N ILE A 32 7.57 6.60 11.69
CA ILE A 32 8.80 5.98 11.19
C ILE A 32 8.46 4.73 10.37
N PHE A 33 7.56 3.89 10.86
CA PHE A 33 7.13 2.68 10.14
C PHE A 33 6.43 3.02 8.82
N THR A 34 5.53 4.01 8.84
CA THR A 34 4.82 4.47 7.63
C THR A 34 5.81 5.07 6.63
N GLY A 35 6.74 5.92 7.08
CA GLY A 35 7.75 6.54 6.23
C GLY A 35 8.63 5.52 5.51
N ARG A 36 9.06 4.45 6.21
CA ARG A 36 9.87 3.39 5.60
C ARG A 36 9.10 2.59 4.54
N ILE A 37 7.82 2.27 4.78
CA ILE A 37 6.97 1.54 3.82
C ILE A 37 6.77 2.35 2.52
N THR A 38 6.61 3.67 2.62
CA THR A 38 6.50 4.53 1.44
C THR A 38 7.77 4.52 0.58
N PHE A 39 8.95 4.42 1.19
CA PHE A 39 10.22 4.32 0.43
C PHE A 39 10.36 3.00 -0.32
N PHE A 40 9.88 1.88 0.22
CA PHE A 40 9.87 0.61 -0.50
C PHE A 40 8.85 0.62 -1.65
N ASN A 41 7.65 1.15 -1.45
CA ASN A 41 6.65 1.26 -2.54
C ASN A 41 7.07 2.19 -3.69
N LYS A 42 7.93 3.18 -3.43
CA LYS A 42 8.43 4.09 -4.47
C LYS A 42 9.33 3.41 -5.51
N GLY A 43 9.85 2.21 -5.23
CA GLY A 43 10.58 1.39 -6.22
C GLY A 43 9.74 0.29 -6.88
N LEU A 44 8.60 -0.08 -6.27
CA LEU A 44 7.68 -1.11 -6.80
C LEU A 44 6.54 -0.52 -7.64
N GLY A 45 6.11 0.73 -7.38
CA GLY A 45 4.99 1.36 -8.07
C GLY A 45 5.21 1.63 -9.56
N ASP A 46 6.46 1.84 -9.99
CA ASP A 46 6.80 1.94 -11.42
C ASP A 46 6.84 0.56 -12.11
N THR A 47 7.01 -0.50 -11.32
CA THR A 47 7.02 -1.88 -11.81
C THR A 47 5.59 -2.44 -11.93
N GLU A 48 4.67 -2.06 -11.04
CA GLU A 48 3.24 -2.48 -11.08
C GLU A 48 2.44 -1.84 -12.24
N LYS A 49 2.86 -0.64 -12.70
CA LYS A 49 2.35 -0.03 -13.94
C LYS A 49 3.08 -0.49 -15.18
N SER A 50 4.23 -1.15 -15.02
CA SER A 50 4.96 -1.71 -16.14
C SER A 50 4.31 -3.01 -16.58
N CYS A 51 4.20 -3.18 -17.90
CA CYS A 51 3.61 -4.36 -18.51
C CYS A 51 4.19 -5.68 -17.96
N ALA A 52 5.49 -5.68 -17.64
CA ALA A 52 6.19 -6.81 -17.04
C ALA A 52 5.70 -7.17 -15.63
N GLY A 53 5.33 -6.19 -14.79
CA GLY A 53 4.83 -6.44 -13.44
C GLY A 53 3.45 -7.10 -13.43
N ARG A 54 2.69 -6.95 -14.51
CA ARG A 54 1.40 -7.61 -14.74
C ARG A 54 1.51 -8.94 -15.50
N GLY A 55 2.73 -9.43 -15.73
CA GLY A 55 2.99 -10.67 -16.46
C GLY A 55 2.82 -10.57 -17.98
N GLY A 56 2.90 -9.37 -18.55
CA GLY A 56 2.79 -9.11 -19.98
C GLY A 56 4.09 -8.68 -20.66
N LYS A 57 4.04 -8.59 -22.00
CA LYS A 57 5.13 -8.08 -22.85
C LYS A 57 4.65 -6.88 -23.69
N LEU A 58 5.57 -5.97 -24.00
CA LEU A 58 5.32 -4.81 -24.87
C LEU A 58 5.42 -5.18 -26.35
N CYS A 59 4.34 -4.96 -27.09
CA CYS A 59 4.19 -5.42 -28.46
C CYS A 59 3.46 -4.39 -29.34
N ASN A 60 3.75 -4.38 -30.65
CA ASN A 60 3.11 -3.43 -31.56
C ASN A 60 1.63 -3.78 -31.82
N ASN A 61 1.29 -5.05 -31.68
CA ASN A 61 -0.06 -5.59 -31.69
C ASN A 61 -0.13 -6.77 -30.69
N CYS A 62 -1.32 -7.05 -30.18
CA CYS A 62 -1.55 -8.26 -29.39
C CYS A 62 -2.22 -9.31 -30.27
N ALA A 63 -1.61 -10.49 -30.42
CA ALA A 63 -2.24 -11.63 -31.08
C ALA A 63 -3.22 -12.40 -30.17
N GLY A 64 -3.45 -11.90 -28.95
CA GLY A 64 -4.27 -12.51 -27.91
C GLY A 64 -4.90 -11.45 -27.00
N SER A 65 -4.97 -11.72 -25.70
CA SER A 65 -5.55 -10.80 -24.72
C SER A 65 -4.63 -9.61 -24.39
N GLU A 66 -5.22 -8.42 -24.38
CA GLU A 66 -4.59 -7.19 -23.89
C GLU A 66 -4.71 -7.11 -22.37
N ILE A 67 -3.65 -6.69 -21.68
CA ILE A 67 -3.71 -6.43 -20.24
C ILE A 67 -4.37 -5.07 -20.04
N ARG A 68 -5.48 -5.08 -19.29
CA ARG A 68 -6.25 -3.89 -18.96
C ARG A 68 -5.94 -3.41 -17.56
N ASP A 69 -6.14 -2.11 -17.36
CA ASP A 69 -6.05 -1.49 -16.06
C ASP A 69 -7.29 -1.71 -15.19
N GLU A 70 -7.21 -1.32 -13.92
CA GLU A 70 -8.35 -1.27 -12.99
C GLU A 70 -9.51 -0.44 -13.54
N ASN A 71 -9.22 0.52 -14.41
CA ASN A 71 -10.20 1.34 -15.14
C ASN A 71 -10.62 0.73 -16.49
N ASN A 72 -10.33 -0.55 -16.73
CA ASN A 72 -10.64 -1.29 -17.96
C ASN A 72 -10.03 -0.68 -19.25
N GLN A 73 -8.93 0.08 -19.12
CA GLN A 73 -8.21 0.70 -20.22
C GLN A 73 -7.01 -0.15 -20.65
N ILE A 74 -6.71 -0.20 -21.95
CA ILE A 74 -5.54 -0.93 -22.47
C ILE A 74 -4.26 -0.20 -22.03
N ILE A 75 -3.32 -0.95 -21.47
CA ILE A 75 -2.05 -0.39 -21.03
C ILE A 75 -1.15 -0.16 -22.24
N PHE A 76 -0.78 1.10 -22.48
CA PHE A 76 0.10 1.52 -23.56
C PHE A 76 1.37 2.15 -22.97
N GLN A 77 2.53 1.61 -23.36
CA GLN A 77 3.83 1.97 -22.79
C GLN A 77 4.84 2.08 -23.94
N ASN A 78 5.53 3.22 -24.05
CA ASN A 78 6.55 3.46 -25.09
C ASN A 78 6.09 3.17 -26.54
N GLY A 79 4.85 3.51 -26.89
CA GLY A 79 4.37 3.28 -28.27
C GLY A 79 3.87 1.85 -28.54
N LYS A 80 3.78 0.99 -27.52
CA LYS A 80 3.43 -0.43 -27.62
C LYS A 80 2.31 -0.81 -26.66
N TYR A 81 1.50 -1.79 -27.06
CA TYR A 81 0.44 -2.39 -26.25
C TYR A 81 1.01 -3.43 -25.29
N CYS A 82 0.42 -3.53 -24.10
CA CYS A 82 0.73 -4.58 -23.14
C CYS A 82 -0.11 -5.82 -23.40
N CYS A 83 0.53 -6.91 -23.82
CA CYS A 83 -0.13 -8.16 -24.16
C CYS A 83 0.18 -9.25 -23.14
N GLN A 84 -0.79 -10.11 -22.84
CA GLN A 84 -0.58 -11.29 -22.02
C GLN A 84 0.19 -12.34 -22.82
N ILE A 85 1.27 -12.88 -22.27
CA ILE A 85 2.11 -13.87 -22.96
C ILE A 85 1.45 -15.25 -22.81
N ILE A 86 0.59 -15.64 -23.75
CA ILE A 86 -0.02 -16.98 -23.75
C ILE A 86 0.97 -18.01 -24.31
N TYR A 87 1.81 -17.60 -25.27
CA TYR A 87 2.87 -18.43 -25.86
C TYR A 87 4.08 -17.57 -26.24
N SER A 88 5.26 -18.18 -26.39
CA SER A 88 6.56 -17.50 -26.63
C SER A 88 6.68 -16.70 -27.96
N GLY A 89 5.59 -16.57 -28.72
CA GLY A 89 5.48 -15.78 -29.95
C GLY A 89 4.19 -14.95 -30.05
N ALA A 90 3.56 -14.60 -28.92
CA ALA A 90 2.34 -13.78 -28.89
C ALA A 90 2.55 -12.30 -29.31
N CYS A 91 3.80 -11.99 -29.68
CA CYS A 91 4.33 -10.78 -30.29
C CYS A 91 5.57 -11.18 -31.10
#